data_AF-A0A1H9BRM0-F1
#
_entry.id   AF-A0A1H9BRM0-F1
#
_cell.length_a   1.000
_cell.length_b   1.000
_cell.length_c   1.000
_cell.angle_alpha   90.00
_cell.angle_beta   90.00
_cell.angle_gamma   90.00
#
_symmetry.space_group_name_H-M   'P 1'
#
loop_
_entity.id
_entity.type
_entity.pdbx_description
1 polymer ?
#
loop_
_entity_poly.entity_id
_entity_poly.type
_entity_poly.pdbx_seq_one_letter_code
_entity_poly.pdbx_strand_id
1 'polypeptide(L)'
;MNAITRVREGAAAFERLPAAPAAQQLAADAAEAAELRAYATHPDVVALRVERVRAEVDRLCWAGIVLGLGFTMTNVQSFAAAGTPAWSLPWLAAWLLDPTVSLVLLAILRAEQVTARYQVRTGAWTRRAKWFTLAATYVMNTWHSWAEGSVSGVVLHSVPPLVVFVAAEAVTDLRDKLTEAVTAAFAEAQRRAAPVVSASAPKTTATERPAVERKQRNRSRPKRRVTFDDYLATAREAWTPEVVVSPAWVREVTRCSRGLSSRLAATLAAELRTATTSDGGDPR
;
A
#
# COMPACT_ATOMS: atom_id res chain seq x y z
N MET A 1 73.17 6.74 49.86
CA MET A 1 72.49 7.72 48.98
C MET A 1 71.39 7.02 48.22
N ASN A 2 70.16 7.48 48.39
CA ASN A 2 68.92 6.71 48.23
C ASN A 2 68.46 6.51 46.78
N ALA A 3 68.03 5.28 46.50
CA ALA A 3 67.34 4.81 45.28
C ALA A 3 65.92 5.39 45.09
N ILE A 4 65.51 6.36 45.91
CA ILE A 4 64.15 6.93 45.94
C ILE A 4 63.99 8.07 44.92
N THR A 5 65.08 8.71 44.48
CA THR A 5 65.00 9.80 43.49
C THR A 5 64.76 9.30 42.07
N ARG A 6 65.14 8.06 41.73
CA ARG A 6 65.04 7.54 40.36
C ARG A 6 63.64 7.04 39.97
N VAL A 7 62.77 6.80 40.95
CA VAL A 7 61.37 6.39 40.69
C VAL A 7 60.48 7.58 40.36
N ARG A 8 60.88 8.81 40.72
CA ARG A 8 60.07 10.02 40.49
C ARG A 8 60.20 10.60 39.08
N GLU A 9 61.22 10.21 38.32
CA GLU A 9 61.41 10.65 36.92
C GLU A 9 60.70 9.75 35.90
N GLY A 10 60.36 8.51 36.26
CA GLY A 10 59.62 7.59 35.38
C GLY A 10 58.11 7.83 35.30
N ALA A 11 57.54 8.67 36.18
CA ALA A 11 56.10 8.91 36.26
C ALA A 11 55.61 10.12 35.45
N ALA A 12 56.52 10.90 34.85
CA ALA A 12 56.16 12.10 34.06
C ALA A 12 56.13 11.84 32.54
N ALA A 13 56.41 10.62 32.09
CA ALA A 13 56.55 10.29 30.67
C ALA A 13 55.48 9.31 30.15
N PHE A 14 54.30 9.25 30.78
CA PHE A 14 53.10 8.80 30.08
C PHE A 14 52.43 10.03 29.46
N GLU A 15 53.10 10.50 28.41
CA GLU A 15 52.57 11.45 27.45
C GLU A 15 51.18 10.95 27.05
N ARG A 16 50.13 11.70 27.43
CA ARG A 16 48.76 11.48 26.96
C ARG A 16 48.77 11.73 25.45
N LEU A 17 49.13 10.70 24.67
CA LEU A 17 48.82 10.64 23.25
C LEU A 17 47.30 10.75 23.08
N PRO A 18 46.84 11.50 22.09
CA PRO A 18 45.69 12.35 22.26
C PRO A 18 44.42 11.51 22.06
N ALA A 19 43.56 11.43 23.08
CA ALA A 19 42.19 10.90 22.93
C ALA A 19 41.27 11.89 22.18
N ALA A 20 41.73 13.14 22.05
CA ALA A 20 41.05 14.23 21.37
C ALA A 20 40.82 14.04 19.85
N PRO A 21 41.75 13.54 19.02
CA PRO A 21 41.57 13.40 17.59
C PRO A 21 40.70 12.20 17.25
N ALA A 22 40.80 11.08 17.98
CA ALA A 22 39.90 9.94 17.79
C ALA A 22 38.45 10.30 18.17
N ALA A 23 38.25 11.06 19.25
CA ALA A 23 36.92 11.56 19.63
C ALA A 23 36.39 12.62 18.65
N GLN A 24 37.25 13.51 18.14
CA GLN A 24 36.89 14.50 17.11
C GLN A 24 36.56 13.83 15.77
N GLN A 25 37.29 12.78 15.41
CA GLN A 25 37.05 12.01 14.19
C GLN A 25 35.73 11.24 14.28
N LEU A 26 35.44 10.58 15.40
CA LEU A 26 34.12 9.96 15.63
C LEU A 26 32.98 10.99 15.62
N ALA A 27 33.22 12.22 16.12
CA ALA A 27 32.23 13.29 16.07
C ALA A 27 32.02 13.81 14.64
N ALA A 28 33.08 13.91 13.83
CA ALA A 28 33.01 14.26 12.42
C ALA A 28 32.27 13.18 11.62
N ASP A 29 32.62 11.90 11.80
CA ASP A 29 31.96 10.76 11.17
C ASP A 29 30.47 10.70 11.56
N ALA A 30 30.13 11.02 12.82
CA ALA A 30 28.75 11.08 13.28
C ALA A 30 27.96 12.24 12.65
N ALA A 31 28.61 13.39 12.45
CA ALA A 31 28.02 14.55 11.78
C ALA A 31 27.79 14.27 10.28
N GLU A 32 28.78 13.69 9.60
CA GLU A 32 28.66 13.23 8.21
C GLU A 32 27.54 12.19 8.07
N ALA A 33 27.48 11.20 8.96
CA ALA A 33 26.39 10.22 8.96
C ALA A 33 25.01 10.85 9.26
N ALA A 34 24.94 11.93 10.06
CA ALA A 34 23.70 12.66 10.29
C ALA A 34 23.27 13.43 9.03
N GLU A 35 24.23 14.02 8.31
CA GLU A 35 24.00 14.71 7.03
C GLU A 35 23.53 13.74 5.94
N LEU A 36 24.18 12.57 5.82
CA LEU A 36 23.75 11.50 4.91
C LEU A 36 22.35 10.97 5.26
N ARG A 37 22.01 10.84 6.55
CA ARG A 37 20.66 10.48 6.97
C ARG A 37 19.66 11.58 6.62
N ALA A 38 20.01 12.85 6.78
CA ALA A 38 19.16 13.97 6.41
C ALA A 38 18.81 13.91 4.91
N TYR A 39 19.81 13.71 4.05
CA TYR A 39 19.59 13.50 2.60
C TYR A 39 18.76 12.24 2.30
N ALA A 40 19.00 11.13 2.98
CA ALA A 40 18.24 9.89 2.78
C ALA A 40 16.77 9.99 3.27
N THR A 41 16.49 10.84 4.26
CA THR A 41 15.15 11.12 4.77
C THR A 41 14.45 12.27 4.07
N HIS A 42 15.12 12.93 3.11
CA HIS A 42 14.54 14.03 2.35
C HIS A 42 13.26 13.54 1.65
N PRO A 43 12.13 14.27 1.77
CA PRO A 43 10.83 13.82 1.27
C PRO A 43 10.85 13.44 -0.22
N ASP A 44 11.61 14.18 -1.04
CA ASP A 44 11.75 13.93 -2.48
C ASP A 44 12.54 12.66 -2.80
N VAL A 45 13.56 12.31 -1.99
CA VAL A 45 14.35 11.08 -2.18
C VAL A 45 13.51 9.86 -1.80
N VAL A 46 12.72 9.97 -0.73
CA VAL A 46 11.75 8.93 -0.34
C VAL A 46 10.69 8.77 -1.43
N ALA A 47 10.13 9.87 -1.94
CA ALA A 47 9.16 9.85 -3.04
C ALA A 47 9.73 9.19 -4.31
N LEU A 48 10.95 9.55 -4.71
CA LEU A 48 11.62 8.97 -5.87
C LEU A 48 11.88 7.46 -5.69
N ARG A 49 12.36 7.05 -4.51
CA ARG A 49 12.61 5.62 -4.23
C ARG A 49 11.33 4.82 -4.30
N VAL A 50 10.25 5.38 -3.77
CA VAL A 50 8.95 4.73 -3.79
C VAL A 50 8.36 4.65 -5.20
N GLU A 51 8.48 5.72 -6.00
CA GLU A 51 8.06 5.69 -7.40
C GLU A 51 8.89 4.70 -8.23
N ARG A 52 10.20 4.57 -7.95
CA ARG A 52 11.05 3.55 -8.57
C ARG A 52 10.58 2.13 -8.25
N VAL A 53 10.27 1.83 -6.98
CA VAL A 53 9.73 0.53 -6.58
C VAL A 53 8.40 0.26 -7.29
N ARG A 54 7.51 1.25 -7.36
CA ARG A 54 6.25 1.14 -8.08
C ARG A 54 6.46 0.82 -9.56
N ALA A 55 7.35 1.57 -10.23
CA ALA A 55 7.67 1.37 -11.64
C ALA A 55 8.38 0.04 -11.92
N GLU A 56 9.22 -0.44 -11.00
CA GLU A 56 9.86 -1.75 -11.10
C GLU A 56 8.86 -2.90 -10.97
N VAL A 57 8.00 -2.85 -9.95
CA VAL A 57 6.93 -3.84 -9.78
C VAL A 57 6.00 -3.83 -10.99
N ASP A 58 5.62 -2.64 -11.49
CA ASP A 58 4.76 -2.53 -12.66
C ASP A 58 5.40 -3.16 -13.91
N ARG A 59 6.70 -2.92 -14.13
CA ARG A 59 7.46 -3.53 -15.24
C ARG A 59 7.51 -5.05 -15.13
N LEU A 60 7.80 -5.59 -13.95
CA LEU A 60 7.85 -7.05 -13.74
C LEU A 60 6.49 -7.70 -13.97
N CYS A 61 5.42 -7.07 -13.49
CA CYS A 61 4.06 -7.52 -13.72
C CYS A 61 3.70 -7.52 -15.22
N TRP A 62 3.99 -6.42 -15.93
CA TRP A 62 3.76 -6.34 -17.37
C TRP A 62 4.61 -7.35 -18.14
N ALA A 63 5.87 -7.56 -17.76
CA ALA A 63 6.72 -8.58 -18.36
C ALA A 63 6.12 -9.97 -18.20
N GLY A 64 5.63 -10.32 -17.00
CA GLY A 64 4.96 -11.60 -16.75
C GLY A 64 3.71 -11.79 -17.60
N ILE A 65 2.88 -10.74 -17.73
CA ILE A 65 1.69 -10.74 -18.58
C ILE A 65 2.09 -10.96 -20.06
N VAL A 66 3.03 -10.17 -20.58
CA VAL A 66 3.47 -10.27 -21.98
C VAL A 66 4.08 -11.63 -22.29
N LEU A 67 4.93 -12.15 -21.40
CA LEU A 67 5.52 -13.48 -21.56
C LEU A 67 4.48 -14.59 -21.52
N GLY A 68 3.52 -14.51 -20.59
CA GLY A 68 2.42 -15.48 -20.51
C GLY A 68 1.51 -15.44 -21.73
N LEU A 69 1.16 -14.25 -22.23
CA LEU A 69 0.40 -14.09 -23.48
C LEU A 69 1.18 -14.62 -24.69
N GLY A 70 2.48 -14.34 -24.79
CA GLY A 70 3.31 -14.85 -25.88
C GLY A 70 3.33 -16.39 -25.92
N PHE A 71 3.37 -17.01 -24.74
CA PHE A 71 3.27 -18.46 -24.62
C PHE A 71 1.89 -19.00 -25.07
N THR A 72 0.79 -18.45 -24.56
CA THR A 72 -0.57 -18.90 -24.93
C THR A 72 -0.83 -18.68 -26.42
N MET A 73 -0.41 -17.54 -26.94
CA MET A 73 -0.52 -17.16 -28.34
C MET A 73 0.22 -18.13 -29.27
N THR A 74 1.39 -18.63 -28.90
CA THR A 74 2.14 -19.60 -29.73
C THR A 74 1.40 -20.93 -29.86
N ASN A 75 0.76 -21.37 -28.77
CA ASN A 75 0.00 -22.62 -28.75
C ASN A 75 -1.32 -22.48 -29.55
N VAL A 76 -2.04 -21.38 -29.34
CA VAL A 76 -3.24 -21.06 -30.12
C VAL A 76 -2.91 -20.87 -31.59
N GLN A 77 -1.76 -20.26 -31.91
CA GLN A 77 -1.33 -20.10 -33.28
C GLN A 77 -1.08 -21.44 -33.95
N SER A 78 -0.39 -22.36 -33.26
CA SER A 78 -0.12 -23.70 -33.78
C SER A 78 -1.42 -24.46 -34.06
N PHE A 79 -2.41 -24.31 -33.17
CA PHE A 79 -3.74 -24.89 -33.34
C PHE A 79 -4.54 -24.24 -34.48
N ALA A 80 -4.62 -22.92 -34.52
CA ALA A 80 -5.44 -22.18 -35.48
C ALA A 80 -4.84 -22.14 -36.89
N ALA A 81 -3.51 -22.24 -37.01
CA ALA A 81 -2.86 -22.32 -38.30
C ALA A 81 -3.13 -23.66 -39.00
N ALA A 82 -3.38 -24.76 -38.27
CA ALA A 82 -3.89 -26.04 -38.81
C ALA A 82 -3.26 -26.51 -40.15
N GLY A 83 -1.93 -26.36 -40.31
CA GLY A 83 -1.20 -26.75 -41.51
C GLY A 83 -1.21 -25.73 -42.67
N THR A 84 -1.68 -24.50 -42.44
CA THR A 84 -1.57 -23.40 -43.40
C THR A 84 -0.11 -23.03 -43.68
N PRO A 85 0.23 -22.60 -44.91
CA PRO A 85 1.59 -22.21 -45.26
C PRO A 85 2.10 -21.08 -44.37
N ALA A 86 3.36 -21.16 -43.95
CA ALA A 86 4.04 -20.07 -43.25
C ALA A 86 3.94 -18.78 -44.09
N TRP A 87 3.71 -17.64 -43.43
CA TRP A 87 3.53 -16.32 -44.04
C TRP A 87 2.26 -16.10 -44.86
N SER A 88 1.34 -17.08 -44.88
CA SER A 88 0.01 -16.86 -45.44
C SER A 88 -0.84 -15.94 -44.54
N LEU A 89 -1.85 -15.27 -45.12
CA LEU A 89 -2.77 -14.44 -44.35
C LEU A 89 -3.45 -15.20 -43.19
N PRO A 90 -3.92 -16.45 -43.35
CA PRO A 90 -4.44 -17.25 -42.23
C PRO A 90 -3.39 -17.55 -41.15
N TRP A 91 -2.15 -17.83 -41.54
CA TRP A 91 -1.06 -18.07 -40.59
C TRP A 91 -0.74 -16.83 -39.75
N LEU A 92 -0.76 -15.64 -40.37
CA LEU A 92 -0.61 -14.36 -39.67
C LEU A 92 -1.84 -14.04 -38.81
N ALA A 93 -3.05 -14.30 -39.30
CA ALA A 93 -4.28 -14.07 -38.53
C ALA A 93 -4.37 -14.96 -37.27
N ALA A 94 -3.85 -16.19 -37.34
CA ALA A 94 -3.80 -17.12 -36.21
C ALA A 94 -3.02 -16.55 -35.01
N TRP A 95 -1.99 -15.74 -35.25
CA TRP A 95 -1.26 -15.01 -34.20
C TRP A 95 -2.16 -14.01 -33.45
N LEU A 96 -3.16 -13.40 -34.10
CA LEU A 96 -4.00 -12.36 -33.46
C LEU A 96 -5.16 -12.90 -32.62
N LEU A 97 -5.55 -14.16 -32.78
CA LEU A 97 -6.74 -14.72 -32.12
C LEU A 97 -6.64 -14.65 -30.59
N ASP A 98 -5.55 -15.14 -30.02
CA ASP A 98 -5.37 -15.19 -28.55
C ASP A 98 -5.13 -13.80 -27.92
N PRO A 99 -4.28 -12.92 -28.49
CA PRO A 99 -4.10 -11.56 -27.96
C PRO A 99 -5.38 -10.74 -27.97
N THR A 100 -6.26 -10.91 -28.98
CA THR A 100 -7.51 -10.17 -29.06
C THR A 100 -8.45 -10.52 -27.91
N VAL A 101 -8.64 -11.82 -27.65
CA VAL A 101 -9.48 -12.29 -26.54
C VAL A 101 -8.87 -11.89 -25.19
N SER A 102 -7.55 -12.03 -25.04
CA SER A 102 -6.83 -11.65 -23.82
C SER A 102 -6.89 -10.15 -23.54
N LEU A 103 -6.78 -9.29 -24.57
CA LEU A 103 -6.92 -7.85 -24.43
C LEU A 103 -8.35 -7.44 -24.04
N VAL A 104 -9.36 -8.08 -24.60
CA VAL A 104 -10.76 -7.86 -24.20
C VAL A 104 -10.96 -8.25 -22.73
N LEU A 105 -10.41 -9.38 -22.29
CA LEU A 105 -10.43 -9.78 -20.88
C LEU A 105 -9.72 -8.75 -20.00
N LEU A 106 -8.48 -8.36 -20.34
CA LEU A 106 -7.75 -7.33 -19.62
C LEU A 106 -8.52 -6.01 -19.56
N ALA A 107 -9.21 -5.62 -20.63
CA ALA A 107 -10.03 -4.42 -20.68
C ALA A 107 -11.26 -4.53 -19.76
N ILE A 108 -11.93 -5.69 -19.71
CA ILE A 108 -13.04 -5.95 -18.78
C ILE A 108 -12.53 -5.87 -17.33
N LEU A 109 -11.42 -6.55 -17.02
CA LEU A 109 -10.79 -6.49 -15.70
C LEU A 109 -10.42 -5.05 -15.30
N ARG A 110 -9.85 -4.30 -16.25
CA ARG A 110 -9.51 -2.89 -16.04
C ARG A 110 -10.76 -2.05 -15.80
N ALA A 111 -11.81 -2.24 -16.59
CA ALA A 111 -13.06 -1.50 -16.49
C ALA A 111 -13.72 -1.73 -15.13
N GLU A 112 -13.77 -2.97 -14.65
CA GLU A 112 -14.31 -3.28 -13.32
C GLU A 112 -13.60 -2.55 -12.19
N GLN A 113 -12.27 -2.49 -12.25
CA GLN A 113 -11.47 -1.85 -11.21
C GLN A 113 -11.63 -0.33 -11.25
N VAL A 114 -11.72 0.25 -12.45
CA VAL A 114 -12.08 1.67 -12.63
C VAL A 114 -13.47 1.94 -12.04
N THR A 115 -14.46 1.10 -12.35
CA THR A 115 -15.83 1.24 -11.87
C THR A 115 -15.96 0.98 -10.36
N ALA A 116 -15.16 0.08 -9.79
CA ALA A 116 -15.09 -0.19 -8.35
C ALA A 116 -14.60 1.03 -7.56
N ARG A 117 -13.67 1.81 -8.13
CA ARG A 117 -13.25 3.09 -7.53
C ARG A 117 -14.40 4.12 -7.45
N TYR A 118 -15.39 4.03 -8.33
CA TYR A 118 -16.61 4.84 -8.29
C TYR A 118 -17.76 4.18 -7.49
N GLN A 119 -17.51 3.09 -6.75
CA GLN A 119 -18.48 2.39 -5.89
C GLN A 119 -19.71 1.82 -6.63
N VAL A 120 -19.61 1.65 -7.95
CA VAL A 120 -20.68 1.00 -8.73
C VAL A 120 -20.45 -0.51 -8.68
N ARG A 121 -21.39 -1.24 -8.09
CA ARG A 121 -21.28 -2.70 -7.96
C ARG A 121 -21.38 -3.35 -9.34
N THR A 122 -20.34 -4.08 -9.73
CA THR A 122 -20.36 -4.92 -10.93
C THR A 122 -21.17 -6.19 -10.63
N GLY A 123 -22.13 -6.50 -11.49
CA GLY A 123 -23.10 -7.59 -11.26
C GLY A 123 -22.51 -8.98 -11.48
N ALA A 124 -23.31 -10.02 -11.21
CA ALA A 124 -22.92 -11.43 -11.43
C ALA A 124 -22.54 -11.74 -12.90
N TRP A 125 -23.04 -10.96 -13.86
CA TRP A 125 -22.71 -11.09 -15.29
C TRP A 125 -21.21 -10.95 -15.56
N THR A 126 -20.58 -10.01 -14.88
CA THR A 126 -19.16 -9.72 -15.01
C THR A 126 -18.30 -10.90 -14.55
N ARG A 127 -18.65 -11.50 -13.40
CA ARG A 127 -18.02 -12.74 -12.92
C ARG A 127 -18.17 -13.88 -13.94
N ARG A 128 -19.35 -14.03 -14.55
CA ARG A 128 -19.59 -15.06 -15.57
C ARG A 128 -18.73 -14.83 -16.81
N ALA A 129 -18.58 -13.59 -17.28
CA ALA A 129 -17.73 -13.25 -18.40
C ALA A 129 -16.25 -13.59 -18.15
N LYS A 130 -15.73 -13.35 -16.94
CA LYS A 130 -14.36 -13.75 -16.55
C LYS A 130 -14.16 -15.26 -16.59
N TRP A 131 -15.07 -16.02 -15.96
CA TRP A 131 -14.94 -17.48 -15.94
C TRP A 131 -15.10 -18.07 -17.34
N PHE A 132 -15.98 -17.50 -18.16
CA PHE A 132 -16.15 -17.93 -19.54
C PHE A 132 -14.88 -17.68 -20.38
N THR A 133 -14.31 -16.48 -20.30
CA THR A 133 -13.07 -16.15 -21.02
C THR A 133 -11.89 -16.98 -20.53
N LEU A 134 -11.72 -17.15 -19.21
CA LEU A 134 -10.69 -18.02 -18.65
C LEU A 134 -10.86 -19.48 -19.09
N ALA A 135 -12.09 -20.00 -19.08
CA ALA A 135 -12.38 -21.36 -19.53
C ALA A 135 -12.09 -21.53 -21.03
N ALA A 136 -12.44 -20.54 -21.85
CA ALA A 136 -12.13 -20.55 -23.28
C ALA A 136 -10.60 -20.60 -23.51
N THR A 137 -9.84 -19.74 -22.85
CA THR A 137 -8.37 -19.75 -22.94
C THR A 137 -7.80 -21.07 -22.45
N TYR A 138 -8.28 -21.61 -21.32
CA TYR A 138 -7.84 -22.91 -20.80
C TYR A 138 -8.09 -24.04 -21.79
N VAL A 139 -9.29 -24.12 -22.38
CA VAL A 139 -9.65 -25.16 -23.35
C VAL A 139 -8.75 -25.05 -24.57
N MET A 140 -8.61 -23.85 -25.14
CA MET A 140 -7.74 -23.63 -26.30
C MET A 140 -6.30 -24.05 -26.02
N ASN A 141 -5.79 -23.74 -24.83
CA ASN A 141 -4.40 -24.06 -24.50
C ASN A 141 -4.17 -25.54 -24.17
N THR A 142 -5.17 -26.27 -23.69
CA THR A 142 -5.01 -27.66 -23.24
C THR A 142 -5.59 -28.69 -24.21
N TRP A 143 -6.32 -28.26 -25.25
CA TRP A 143 -7.05 -29.15 -26.16
C TRP A 143 -6.19 -30.25 -26.77
N HIS A 144 -5.02 -29.91 -27.29
CA HIS A 144 -4.12 -30.89 -27.90
C HIS A 144 -3.65 -31.93 -26.87
N SER A 145 -3.28 -31.47 -25.67
CA SER A 145 -2.87 -32.37 -24.59
C SER A 145 -4.00 -33.28 -24.11
N TRP A 146 -5.25 -32.80 -24.15
CA TRP A 146 -6.43 -33.64 -23.91
C TRP A 146 -6.65 -34.66 -25.01
N ALA A 147 -6.51 -34.26 -26.28
CA ALA A 147 -6.64 -35.16 -27.42
C ALA A 147 -5.56 -36.27 -27.42
N GLU A 148 -4.36 -35.96 -26.91
CA GLU A 148 -3.26 -36.91 -26.73
C GLU A 148 -3.32 -37.71 -25.42
N GLY A 149 -4.23 -37.39 -24.50
CA GLY A 149 -4.29 -38.00 -23.17
C GLY A 149 -3.12 -37.65 -22.25
N SER A 150 -2.37 -36.58 -22.54
CA SER A 150 -1.18 -36.16 -21.79
C SER A 150 -1.53 -35.26 -20.62
N VAL A 151 -1.61 -35.84 -19.42
CA VAL A 151 -1.84 -35.08 -18.17
C VAL A 151 -0.73 -34.04 -17.94
N SER A 152 0.52 -34.38 -18.25
CA SER A 152 1.64 -33.44 -18.12
C SER A 152 1.52 -32.27 -19.10
N GLY A 153 1.06 -32.53 -20.33
CA GLY A 153 0.78 -31.48 -21.30
C GLY A 153 -0.36 -30.55 -20.86
N VAL A 154 -1.42 -31.09 -20.26
CA VAL A 154 -2.54 -30.29 -19.73
C VAL A 154 -2.05 -29.36 -18.62
N VAL A 155 -1.22 -29.86 -17.69
CA VAL A 155 -0.63 -29.02 -16.64
C VAL A 155 0.27 -27.95 -17.25
N LEU A 156 1.18 -28.34 -18.14
CA LEU A 156 2.16 -27.42 -18.74
C LEU A 156 1.49 -26.27 -19.49
N HIS A 157 0.41 -26.53 -20.23
CA HIS A 157 -0.27 -25.51 -21.02
C HIS A 157 -1.41 -24.81 -20.25
N SER A 158 -1.84 -25.28 -19.09
CA SER A 158 -2.84 -24.59 -18.25
C SER A 158 -2.23 -23.57 -17.29
N VAL A 159 -0.97 -23.76 -16.87
CA VAL A 159 -0.31 -22.85 -15.93
C VAL A 159 -0.20 -21.41 -16.48
N PRO A 160 0.27 -21.17 -17.72
CA PRO A 160 0.42 -19.81 -18.23
C PRO A 160 -0.88 -18.98 -18.26
N PRO A 161 -2.02 -19.46 -18.80
CA PRO A 161 -3.24 -18.67 -18.79
C PRO A 161 -3.79 -18.42 -17.38
N LEU A 162 -3.65 -19.37 -16.46
CA LEU A 162 -4.03 -19.18 -15.05
C LEU A 162 -3.15 -18.11 -14.38
N VAL A 163 -1.84 -18.15 -14.60
CA VAL A 163 -0.90 -17.15 -14.06
C VAL A 163 -1.18 -15.77 -14.63
N VAL A 164 -1.43 -15.63 -15.93
CA VAL A 164 -1.79 -14.34 -16.56
C VAL A 164 -3.09 -13.80 -15.97
N PHE A 165 -4.11 -14.64 -15.82
CA PHE A 165 -5.38 -14.24 -15.24
C PHE A 165 -5.22 -13.74 -13.80
N VAL A 166 -4.52 -14.52 -12.96
CA VAL A 166 -4.24 -14.14 -11.57
C VAL A 166 -3.37 -12.89 -11.50
N ALA A 167 -2.35 -12.77 -12.36
CA ALA A 167 -1.50 -11.59 -12.43
C ALA A 167 -2.30 -10.35 -12.83
N ALA A 168 -3.20 -10.45 -13.82
CA ALA A 168 -4.04 -9.33 -14.25
C ALA A 168 -4.99 -8.86 -13.13
N GLU A 169 -5.59 -9.77 -12.38
CA GLU A 169 -6.37 -9.45 -11.18
C GLU A 169 -5.49 -8.82 -10.09
N ALA A 170 -4.38 -9.47 -9.74
CA ALA A 170 -3.48 -9.04 -8.67
C ALA A 170 -2.80 -7.70 -8.94
N VAL A 171 -2.43 -7.40 -10.19
CA VAL A 171 -1.82 -6.11 -10.59
C VAL A 171 -2.71 -4.94 -10.22
N THR A 172 -4.03 -5.11 -10.33
CA THR A 172 -4.96 -4.01 -10.06
C THR A 172 -5.08 -3.72 -8.56
N ASP A 173 -5.18 -4.76 -7.73
CA ASP A 173 -5.17 -4.64 -6.27
C ASP A 173 -3.80 -4.18 -5.73
N LEU A 174 -2.71 -4.69 -6.31
CA LEU A 174 -1.35 -4.34 -5.93
C LEU A 174 -1.06 -2.87 -6.24
N ARG A 175 -1.51 -2.32 -7.37
CA ARG A 175 -1.34 -0.90 -7.69
C ARG A 175 -2.02 0.01 -6.67
N ASP A 176 -3.20 -0.36 -6.18
CA ASP A 176 -3.94 0.43 -5.19
C ASP A 176 -3.27 0.36 -3.82
N LYS A 177 -2.88 -0.85 -3.38
CA LYS A 177 -2.17 -1.06 -2.12
C LYS A 177 -0.78 -0.45 -2.10
N LEU A 178 -0.05 -0.51 -3.21
CA LEU A 178 1.23 0.19 -3.34
C LEU A 178 0.99 1.70 -3.21
N THR A 179 0.02 2.27 -3.90
CA THR A 179 -0.33 3.71 -3.80
C THR A 179 -0.68 4.12 -2.36
N GLU A 180 -1.43 3.29 -1.63
CA GLU A 180 -1.73 3.53 -0.22
C GLU A 180 -0.49 3.44 0.67
N ALA A 181 0.34 2.39 0.48
CA ALA A 181 1.59 2.21 1.22
C ALA A 181 2.58 3.36 0.94
N VAL A 182 2.67 3.83 -0.30
CA VAL A 182 3.44 5.01 -0.73
C VAL A 182 2.99 6.24 0.06
N THR A 183 1.67 6.51 0.05
CA THR A 183 1.08 7.68 0.71
C THR A 183 1.28 7.62 2.22
N ALA A 184 1.14 6.44 2.82
CA ALA A 184 1.38 6.21 4.24
C ALA A 184 2.85 6.39 4.63
N ALA A 185 3.78 5.88 3.83
CA ALA A 185 5.23 6.05 4.03
C ALA A 185 5.63 7.53 3.93
N PHE A 186 5.06 8.28 2.99
CA PHE A 186 5.26 9.72 2.87
C PHE A 186 4.74 10.49 4.10
N ALA A 187 3.52 10.20 4.54
CA ALA A 187 2.95 10.83 5.73
C ALA A 187 3.77 10.54 7.00
N GLU A 188 4.38 9.35 7.08
CA GLU A 188 5.28 8.99 8.17
C GLU A 188 6.64 9.70 8.08
N ALA A 189 7.23 9.81 6.88
CA ALA A 189 8.46 10.57 6.66
C ALA A 189 8.28 12.05 6.99
N GLN A 190 7.17 12.69 6.58
CA GLN A 190 6.83 14.06 6.97
C GLN A 190 6.69 14.22 8.48
N ARG A 191 6.02 13.29 9.17
CA ARG A 191 5.89 13.33 10.64
C ARG A 191 7.23 13.22 11.36
N ARG A 192 8.20 12.50 10.81
CA ARG A 192 9.56 12.37 11.38
C ARG A 192 10.47 13.55 11.03
N ALA A 193 10.28 14.17 9.87
CA ALA A 193 11.03 15.34 9.44
C ALA A 193 10.50 16.65 10.07
N ALA A 194 9.26 16.68 10.56
CA ALA A 194 8.74 17.81 11.32
C ALA A 194 9.59 18.01 12.59
N PRO A 195 10.26 19.17 12.75
CA PRO A 195 11.03 19.44 13.94
C PRO A 195 10.12 19.39 15.16
N VAL A 196 10.58 18.76 16.24
CA VAL A 196 9.95 18.81 17.56
C VAL A 196 10.11 20.24 18.11
N VAL A 197 9.38 21.20 17.54
CA VAL A 197 9.23 22.54 18.12
C VAL A 197 8.15 22.44 19.20
N SER A 198 8.48 21.78 20.30
CA SER A 198 7.84 21.94 21.62
C SER A 198 8.56 21.11 22.66
N ALA A 199 9.72 21.59 23.09
CA ALA A 199 10.24 21.34 24.43
C ALA A 199 11.28 22.41 24.81
N SER A 200 10.86 23.67 24.84
CA SER A 200 11.60 24.73 25.52
C SER A 200 10.59 25.71 26.13
N ALA A 201 9.84 25.19 27.10
CA ALA A 201 9.27 26.02 28.16
C ALA A 201 10.25 25.96 29.35
N PRO A 202 10.61 27.09 29.98
CA PRO A 202 11.59 27.10 31.06
C PRO A 202 11.02 26.40 32.31
N LYS A 203 11.74 25.38 32.79
CA LYS A 203 11.54 24.78 34.11
C LYS A 203 12.25 25.64 35.15
N THR A 204 11.49 26.37 35.95
CA THR A 204 11.97 26.93 37.21
C THR A 204 11.73 25.92 38.33
N THR A 205 12.85 25.39 38.83
CA THR A 205 13.15 24.76 40.13
C THR A 205 12.07 24.70 41.21
N ALA A 206 11.80 23.50 41.75
CA ALA A 206 12.04 23.17 43.18
C ALA A 206 11.75 21.69 43.51
N THR A 207 12.70 21.09 44.25
CA THR A 207 12.55 20.00 45.24
C THR A 207 12.75 18.53 44.79
N GLU A 208 14.00 18.11 44.93
CA GLU A 208 14.57 16.79 45.32
C GLU A 208 13.74 16.12 46.45
N ARG A 209 13.26 14.85 46.44
CA ARG A 209 13.91 13.50 46.51
C ARG A 209 12.82 12.51 47.04
N PRO A 210 12.98 11.15 47.14
CA PRO A 210 13.72 10.15 46.36
C PRO A 210 12.83 9.15 45.60
N ALA A 211 13.49 8.35 44.79
CA ALA A 211 12.97 7.27 43.96
C ALA A 211 12.34 6.10 44.75
N VAL A 212 11.17 5.63 44.27
CA VAL A 212 10.78 4.22 44.38
C VAL A 212 10.43 3.71 42.98
N GLU A 213 11.19 2.69 42.64
CA GLU A 213 11.13 1.79 41.50
C GLU A 213 9.71 1.43 41.03
N ARG A 214 9.40 1.72 39.75
CA ARG A 214 8.36 1.00 39.03
C ARG A 214 8.77 0.76 37.57
N LYS A 215 9.40 -0.39 37.35
CA LYS A 215 9.52 -1.04 36.04
C LYS A 215 8.12 -1.23 35.44
N GLN A 216 7.73 -0.38 34.50
CA GLN A 216 6.61 -0.66 33.59
C GLN A 216 7.01 -0.34 32.15
N ARG A 217 7.60 -1.36 31.52
CA ARG A 217 7.24 -1.90 30.19
C ARG A 217 6.46 -0.90 29.32
N ASN A 218 7.19 -0.09 28.57
CA ASN A 218 6.67 0.80 27.55
C ASN A 218 6.10 -0.02 26.37
N ARG A 219 4.90 -0.57 26.55
CA ARG A 219 4.07 -1.04 25.44
C ARG A 219 3.43 0.20 24.83
N SER A 220 3.95 0.62 23.69
CA SER A 220 3.32 1.58 22.80
C SER A 220 1.86 1.20 22.59
N ARG A 221 0.93 1.97 23.18
CA ARG A 221 -0.50 1.87 22.86
C ARG A 221 -0.67 2.14 21.37
N PRO A 222 -1.36 1.27 20.60
CA PRO A 222 -1.72 1.61 19.23
C PRO A 222 -2.63 2.84 19.27
N LYS A 223 -2.32 3.88 18.47
CA LYS A 223 -3.25 4.99 18.24
C LYS A 223 -4.53 4.38 17.70
N ARG A 224 -5.61 4.42 18.50
CA ARG A 224 -6.96 3.98 18.13
C ARG A 224 -7.32 4.65 16.81
N ARG A 225 -7.47 3.86 15.74
CA ARG A 225 -8.01 4.36 14.47
C ARG A 225 -9.46 4.76 14.75
N VAL A 226 -9.78 6.04 14.56
CA VAL A 226 -11.14 6.56 14.70
C VAL A 226 -11.98 5.91 13.61
N THR A 227 -12.98 5.12 14.01
CA THR A 227 -13.84 4.39 13.07
C THR A 227 -14.98 5.28 12.57
N PHE A 228 -15.73 4.81 11.58
CA PHE A 228 -16.94 5.50 11.11
C PHE A 228 -17.94 5.72 12.26
N ASP A 229 -18.11 4.72 13.12
CA ASP A 229 -19.04 4.77 14.26
C ASP A 229 -18.59 5.78 15.32
N ASP A 230 -17.27 5.92 15.53
CA ASP A 230 -16.74 6.94 16.44
C ASP A 230 -17.10 8.35 15.94
N TYR A 231 -16.99 8.61 14.62
CA TYR A 231 -17.39 9.90 14.04
C TYR A 231 -18.90 10.14 14.07
N LEU A 232 -19.70 9.09 13.87
CA LEU A 232 -21.15 9.19 13.95
C LEU A 232 -21.62 9.46 15.38
N ALA A 233 -20.97 8.85 16.38
CA ALA A 233 -21.22 9.13 17.79
C ALA A 233 -20.90 10.59 18.15
N THR A 234 -19.74 11.12 17.73
CA THR A 234 -19.40 12.54 17.92
C THR A 234 -20.42 13.46 17.25
N ALA A 235 -20.89 13.11 16.04
CA ALA A 235 -21.90 13.91 15.35
C ALA A 235 -23.27 13.88 16.06
N ARG A 236 -23.66 12.75 16.66
CA ARG A 236 -24.90 12.65 17.47
C ARG A 236 -24.81 13.48 18.75
N GLU A 237 -23.68 13.41 19.44
CA GLU A 237 -23.46 14.18 20.68
C GLU A 237 -23.50 15.70 20.43
N ALA A 238 -23.04 16.15 19.26
CA ALA A 238 -23.03 17.55 18.88
C ALA A 238 -24.36 18.03 18.25
N TRP A 239 -25.32 17.14 17.98
CA TRP A 239 -26.56 17.48 17.29
C TRP A 239 -27.62 18.02 18.26
N THR A 240 -28.27 19.12 17.87
CA THR A 240 -29.47 19.64 18.54
C THR A 240 -30.61 19.79 17.51
N PRO A 241 -31.90 19.79 17.95
CA PRO A 241 -33.05 19.84 17.04
C PRO A 241 -33.09 21.04 16.09
N GLU A 242 -32.40 22.13 16.43
CA GLU A 242 -32.34 23.36 15.64
C GLU A 242 -31.30 23.31 14.51
N VAL A 243 -30.45 22.28 14.50
CA VAL A 243 -29.33 22.16 13.55
C VAL A 243 -29.72 21.33 12.33
N VAL A 244 -29.62 21.95 11.16
CA VAL A 244 -29.76 21.27 9.87
C VAL A 244 -28.51 20.42 9.60
N VAL A 245 -28.68 19.10 9.60
CA VAL A 245 -27.60 18.15 9.31
C VAL A 245 -27.13 18.30 7.86
N SER A 246 -25.95 18.88 7.68
CA SER A 246 -25.30 19.06 6.38
C SER A 246 -23.87 18.50 6.38
N PRO A 247 -23.29 18.12 5.22
CA PRO A 247 -21.89 17.70 5.15
C PRO A 247 -20.90 18.77 5.64
N ALA A 248 -21.24 20.05 5.53
CA ALA A 248 -20.42 21.14 6.04
C ALA A 248 -20.39 21.15 7.58
N TRP A 249 -21.57 21.05 8.20
CA TRP A 249 -21.72 20.98 9.65
C TRP A 249 -21.05 19.73 10.24
N VAL A 250 -21.22 18.55 9.62
CA VAL A 250 -20.56 17.31 10.08
C VAL A 250 -19.04 17.46 10.10
N ARG A 251 -18.44 18.13 9.10
CA ARG A 251 -16.99 18.36 9.08
C ARG A 251 -16.52 19.30 10.19
N GLU A 252 -17.33 20.29 10.53
CA GLU A 252 -17.02 21.25 11.57
C GLU A 252 -16.92 20.56 12.95
N VAL A 253 -17.91 19.71 13.26
CA VAL A 253 -17.99 19.03 14.57
C VAL A 253 -17.07 17.80 14.69
N THR A 254 -16.82 17.09 13.58
CA THR A 254 -16.03 15.83 13.61
C THR A 254 -14.61 15.95 13.06
N ARG A 255 -14.28 17.03 12.34
CA ARG A 255 -13.04 17.20 11.56
C ARG A 255 -12.75 16.06 10.57
N CYS A 256 -13.77 15.32 10.11
CA CYS A 256 -13.61 14.24 9.16
C CYS A 256 -13.34 14.74 7.71
N SER A 257 -12.92 13.82 6.83
CA SER A 257 -12.63 14.13 5.43
C SER A 257 -13.91 14.42 4.62
N ARG A 258 -13.78 15.15 3.50
CA ARG A 258 -14.91 15.56 2.64
C ARG A 258 -15.78 14.39 2.16
N GLY A 259 -15.17 13.25 1.84
CA GLY A 259 -15.89 12.05 1.40
C GLY A 259 -16.60 11.30 2.53
N LEU A 260 -16.10 11.43 3.76
CA LEU A 260 -16.72 10.79 4.94
C LEU A 260 -17.90 11.62 5.45
N SER A 261 -17.80 12.95 5.41
CA SER A 261 -18.83 13.86 5.89
C SER A 261 -20.16 13.76 5.14
N SER A 262 -20.13 13.48 3.83
CA SER A 262 -21.36 13.29 3.05
C SER A 262 -22.11 12.02 3.49
N ARG A 263 -21.36 10.94 3.74
CA ARG A 263 -21.91 9.67 4.22
C ARG A 263 -22.46 9.78 5.64
N LEU A 264 -21.69 10.40 6.54
CA LEU A 264 -22.11 10.64 7.93
C LEU A 264 -23.36 11.53 8.00
N ALA A 265 -23.43 12.61 7.20
CA ALA A 265 -24.61 13.47 7.14
C ALA A 265 -25.84 12.71 6.62
N ALA A 266 -25.69 11.89 5.58
CA ALA A 266 -26.79 11.09 5.04
C ALA A 266 -27.29 10.03 6.04
N THR A 267 -26.38 9.35 6.76
CA THR A 267 -26.72 8.37 7.78
C THR A 267 -27.45 9.02 8.96
N LEU A 268 -26.92 10.12 9.51
CA LEU A 268 -27.55 10.83 10.64
C LEU A 268 -28.92 11.40 10.24
N ALA A 269 -29.06 11.97 9.04
CA ALA A 269 -30.34 12.45 8.54
C ALA A 269 -31.36 11.33 8.29
N ALA A 270 -30.93 10.09 8.04
CA ALA A 270 -31.82 8.94 7.95
C ALA A 270 -32.32 8.52 9.35
N GLU A 271 -31.42 8.46 10.34
CA GLU A 271 -31.75 8.12 11.73
C GLU A 271 -32.77 9.10 12.35
N LEU A 272 -32.56 10.39 12.13
CA LEU A 272 -33.46 11.44 12.63
C LEU A 272 -34.85 11.33 12.00
N ARG A 273 -34.93 11.07 10.68
CA ARG A 273 -36.22 10.84 10.00
C ARG A 273 -36.96 9.65 10.58
N THR A 274 -36.27 8.53 10.83
CA THR A 274 -36.88 7.35 11.45
C THR A 274 -37.33 7.59 12.89
N ALA A 275 -36.59 8.39 13.66
CA ALA A 275 -36.97 8.76 15.03
C ALA A 275 -38.25 9.62 15.06
N THR A 276 -38.36 10.61 14.17
CA THR A 276 -39.57 11.44 14.04
C THR A 276 -40.80 10.64 13.61
N THR A 277 -40.62 9.56 12.83
CA THR A 277 -41.76 8.72 12.40
C THR A 277 -42.25 7.79 13.52
N SER A 278 -41.38 7.46 14.49
CA SER A 278 -41.73 6.58 15.62
C SER A 278 -42.46 7.30 16.76
N ASP A 279 -42.35 8.62 16.86
CA ASP A 279 -42.95 9.44 17.93
C ASP A 279 -44.39 9.89 17.60
N GLY A 280 -44.84 9.69 16.36
CA GLY A 280 -46.18 10.08 15.87
C GLY A 280 -47.26 8.98 15.98
N GLY A 281 -46.98 7.89 16.69
CA GLY A 281 -47.81 6.68 16.71
C GLY A 281 -48.21 6.21 18.11
N ASP A 282 -48.88 7.06 18.90
CA ASP A 282 -49.73 6.60 20.00
C ASP A 282 -51.10 7.29 19.91
N PRO A 283 -52.12 6.63 19.32
CA PRO A 283 -53.50 7.07 19.40
C PRO A 283 -54.11 6.51 20.70
N ARG A 284 -54.44 7.40 21.64
CA ARG A 284 -55.55 7.16 22.56
C ARG A 284 -56.80 7.81 22.02
#